data_AF-A0AAP1WFC5-F1
#
_entry.id   AF-A0AAP1WFC5-F1
#
_cell.length_a   1.000
_cell.length_b   1.000
_cell.length_c   1.000
_cell.angle_alpha   90.00
_cell.angle_beta   90.00
_cell.angle_gamma   90.00
#
_symmetry.space_group_name_H-M   'P 1'
#
loop_
_entity.id
_entity.type
_entity.pdbx_description
1 polymer ?
#
loop_
_entity_poly.entity_id
_entity_poly.type
_entity_poly.pdbx_seq_one_letter_code
_entity_poly.pdbx_strand_id
1 'polypeptide(L)'
;MNEENKNTVRYRKKLNNEISKRTSFMSDTKWKYLFKKMNTINFGYQILVKLLIDDKLRDFYIPKQTDFINRKYLEGFWGTYQLKEIEYIFIPSLRIYKRTNRNEILKPKIENQDIDKLKKCLDTGKKIEYDVTEKGVFIYGYEKKVDF
;
A
#
# COMPACT_ATOMS: atom_id res chain seq x y z
N MET A 1 -21.10 4.75 -26.92
CA MET A 1 -20.38 4.55 -25.64
C MET A 1 -18.89 4.40 -25.95
N ASN A 2 -18.08 5.40 -25.60
CA ASN A 2 -16.65 5.47 -25.94
C ASN A 2 -15.83 4.37 -25.25
N GLU A 3 -14.69 4.00 -25.83
CA GLU A 3 -13.84 2.89 -25.35
C GLU A 3 -13.32 3.08 -23.92
N GLU A 4 -13.03 4.31 -23.52
CA GLU A 4 -12.62 4.65 -22.13
C GLU A 4 -13.70 4.27 -21.11
N ASN A 5 -14.97 4.48 -21.45
CA ASN A 5 -16.09 4.08 -20.59
C ASN A 5 -16.24 2.56 -20.53
N LYS A 6 -16.00 1.84 -21.63
CA LYS A 6 -16.01 0.36 -21.65
C LYS A 6 -14.91 -0.23 -20.77
N ASN A 7 -13.69 0.32 -20.86
CA ASN A 7 -12.54 -0.13 -20.07
C ASN A 7 -12.75 0.13 -18.57
N THR A 8 -13.29 1.30 -18.22
CA THR A 8 -13.61 1.64 -16.82
C THR A 8 -14.67 0.71 -16.23
N VAL A 9 -15.73 0.39 -16.98
CA VAL A 9 -16.78 -0.54 -16.54
C VAL A 9 -16.21 -1.95 -16.35
N ARG A 10 -15.40 -2.44 -17.30
CA ARG A 10 -14.76 -3.76 -17.21
C ARG A 10 -13.83 -3.84 -15.99
N TYR A 11 -13.04 -2.80 -15.75
CA TYR A 11 -12.17 -2.69 -14.58
C TYR A 11 -12.98 -2.80 -13.27
N ARG A 12 -14.01 -1.96 -13.12
CA ARG A 12 -14.86 -1.95 -11.92
C ARG A 12 -15.54 -3.29 -11.68
N LYS A 13 -16.00 -3.95 -12.74
CA LYS A 13 -16.61 -5.29 -12.65
C LYS A 13 -15.60 -6.33 -12.15
N LYS A 14 -14.38 -6.35 -12.73
CA LYS A 14 -13.30 -7.25 -12.30
C LYS A 14 -12.92 -7.00 -10.84
N LEU A 15 -12.75 -5.73 -10.45
CA LEU A 15 -12.41 -5.35 -9.08
C LEU A 15 -13.49 -5.79 -8.09
N ASN A 16 -14.76 -5.47 -8.35
CA ASN A 16 -15.85 -5.85 -7.45
C ASN A 16 -15.98 -7.36 -7.29
N ASN A 17 -15.72 -8.13 -8.37
CA ASN A 17 -15.68 -9.59 -8.33
C ASN A 17 -14.52 -10.14 -7.49
N GLU A 18 -13.36 -9.49 -7.51
CA GLU A 18 -12.25 -9.89 -6.63
C GLU A 18 -12.51 -9.53 -5.17
N ILE A 19 -13.10 -8.36 -4.91
CA ILE A 19 -13.50 -7.94 -3.56
C ILE A 19 -14.55 -8.88 -2.99
N SER A 20 -15.56 -9.30 -3.77
CA SER A 20 -16.64 -10.15 -3.28
C SER A 20 -16.19 -11.56 -2.86
N LYS A 21 -15.00 -12.00 -3.29
CA LYS A 21 -14.41 -13.30 -2.94
C LYS A 21 -13.53 -13.24 -1.69
N ARG A 22 -13.36 -12.08 -1.07
CA ARG A 22 -12.36 -11.85 -0.02
C ARG A 22 -12.98 -11.23 1.22
N THR A 23 -12.52 -11.65 2.39
CA THR A 23 -12.84 -10.98 3.66
C THR A 23 -11.97 -9.73 3.79
N SER A 24 -12.58 -8.55 3.96
CA SER A 24 -11.82 -7.31 4.15
C SER A 24 -11.52 -7.06 5.64
N PHE A 25 -10.27 -6.74 5.95
CA PHE A 25 -9.86 -6.26 7.28
C PHE A 25 -9.90 -4.73 7.41
N MET A 26 -10.04 -4.01 6.30
CA MET A 26 -9.82 -2.57 6.23
C MET A 26 -10.96 -1.85 5.50
N SER A 27 -11.71 -1.03 6.24
CA SER A 27 -12.60 -0.02 5.67
C SER A 27 -11.83 1.24 5.26
N ASP A 28 -12.42 2.08 4.41
CA ASP A 28 -11.84 3.39 4.01
C ASP A 28 -11.43 4.24 5.22
N THR A 29 -12.27 4.25 6.27
CA THR A 29 -12.00 4.97 7.53
C THR A 29 -10.82 4.38 8.29
N LYS A 30 -10.65 3.05 8.25
CA LYS A 30 -9.54 2.36 8.91
C LYS A 30 -8.22 2.58 8.17
N TRP A 31 -8.24 2.57 6.83
CA TRP A 31 -7.11 2.98 6.00
C TRP A 31 -6.66 4.41 6.28
N LYS A 32 -7.60 5.36 6.30
CA LYS A 32 -7.30 6.77 6.61
C LYS A 32 -6.72 6.96 8.00
N TYR A 33 -7.24 6.23 8.98
CA TYR A 33 -6.69 6.23 10.33
C TYR A 33 -5.23 5.74 10.34
N LEU A 34 -4.95 4.62 9.67
CA LEU A 34 -3.59 4.10 9.52
C LEU A 34 -2.66 5.14 8.88
N PHE A 35 -3.04 5.74 7.75
CA PHE A 35 -2.20 6.73 7.07
C PHE A 35 -1.95 7.97 7.92
N LYS A 36 -2.98 8.48 8.61
CA LYS A 36 -2.81 9.60 9.55
C LYS A 36 -1.78 9.26 10.62
N LYS A 37 -1.82 8.04 11.15
CA LYS A 37 -0.91 7.56 12.20
C LYS A 37 0.51 7.33 11.67
N MET A 38 0.64 6.75 10.49
CA MET A 38 1.95 6.59 9.85
C MET A 38 2.59 7.94 9.51
N ASN A 39 1.81 8.98 9.23
CA ASN A 39 2.34 10.34 9.04
C ASN A 39 2.94 10.93 10.34
N THR A 40 2.46 10.56 11.53
CA THR A 40 3.00 11.11 12.80
C THR A 40 4.38 10.60 13.14
N ILE A 41 4.75 9.43 12.64
CA ILE A 41 6.09 8.85 12.89
C ILE A 41 7.15 9.39 11.92
N ASN A 42 6.75 10.25 10.96
CA ASN A 42 7.57 10.97 9.97
C ASN A 42 8.80 10.19 9.51
N PHE A 43 8.58 9.15 8.70
CA PHE A 43 9.66 8.37 8.14
C PHE A 43 9.70 8.49 6.63
N GLY A 44 10.90 8.68 6.10
CA GLY A 44 11.24 8.38 4.72
C GLY A 44 11.26 6.87 4.50
N TYR A 45 10.22 6.14 4.92
CA TYR A 45 10.16 4.72 4.65
C TYR A 45 9.95 4.49 3.15
N GLN A 46 10.66 3.51 2.61
CA GLN A 46 10.21 2.86 1.39
C GLN A 46 8.97 2.04 1.75
N ILE A 47 7.89 2.29 1.03
CA ILE A 47 6.62 1.63 1.22
C ILE A 47 6.16 1.17 -0.15
N LEU A 48 5.65 -0.04 -0.18
CA LEU A 48 5.21 -0.71 -1.38
C LEU A 48 3.73 -1.07 -1.22
N VAL A 49 2.93 -0.89 -2.27
CA VAL A 49 1.51 -1.23 -2.27
C VAL A 49 1.23 -2.27 -3.35
N LYS A 50 0.43 -3.27 -2.99
CA LYS A 50 -0.13 -4.27 -3.90
C LYS A 50 -1.64 -4.02 -3.99
N LEU A 51 -2.14 -3.91 -5.21
CA LEU A 51 -3.57 -3.78 -5.48
C LEU A 51 -4.15 -5.15 -5.88
N LEU A 52 -5.46 -5.32 -5.68
CA LEU A 52 -6.16 -6.58 -5.97
C LEU A 52 -6.16 -6.99 -7.46
N ILE A 53 -6.02 -6.02 -8.37
CA ILE A 53 -6.36 -6.22 -9.79
C ILE A 53 -5.19 -6.70 -10.66
N ASP A 54 -3.97 -6.50 -10.17
CA ASP A 54 -2.71 -6.77 -10.87
C ASP A 54 -1.63 -7.28 -9.92
N ASP A 55 -0.61 -7.94 -10.45
CA ASP A 55 0.52 -8.49 -9.67
C ASP A 55 1.68 -7.53 -9.47
N LYS A 56 1.44 -6.23 -9.65
CA LYS A 56 2.49 -5.23 -9.55
C LYS A 56 2.59 -4.73 -8.12
N LEU A 57 3.79 -4.82 -7.58
CA LEU A 57 4.17 -4.13 -6.36
C LEU A 57 4.72 -2.75 -6.74
N ARG A 58 4.14 -1.69 -6.19
CA ARG A 58 4.42 -0.31 -6.61
C ARG A 58 4.96 0.48 -5.43
N ASP A 59 5.93 1.36 -5.67
CA ASP A 59 6.31 2.35 -4.66
C ASP A 59 5.08 3.15 -4.23
N PHE A 60 5.04 3.52 -2.97
CA PHE A 60 3.93 4.19 -2.35
C PHE A 60 4.46 5.21 -1.35
N TYR A 61 3.80 6.35 -1.26
CA TYR A 61 4.06 7.33 -0.21
C TYR A 61 2.85 7.32 0.73
N ILE A 62 3.09 7.59 2.01
CA ILE A 62 1.98 7.72 2.97
C ILE A 62 1.16 8.95 2.56
N PRO A 63 -0.11 8.79 2.22
CA PRO A 63 -0.90 9.91 1.75
C PRO A 63 -1.17 10.88 2.89
N LYS A 64 -1.03 12.17 2.60
CA LYS A 64 -1.47 13.29 3.42
C LYS A 64 -2.94 13.56 3.18
N GLN A 65 -3.53 14.40 4.02
CA GLN A 65 -4.96 14.72 3.92
C GLN A 65 -5.34 15.38 2.58
N THR A 66 -4.41 16.08 1.94
CA THR A 66 -4.59 16.73 0.63
C THR A 66 -4.65 15.76 -0.55
N ASP A 67 -4.13 14.54 -0.40
CA ASP A 67 -4.04 13.56 -1.50
C ASP A 67 -5.36 12.78 -1.72
N PHE A 68 -6.36 13.03 -0.88
CA PHE A 68 -7.66 12.41 -0.95
C PHE A 68 -8.63 13.28 -1.74
N ILE A 69 -8.96 12.86 -2.97
CA ILE A 69 -9.99 13.52 -3.80
C ILE A 69 -11.36 13.49 -3.08
N ASN A 70 -11.65 12.44 -2.30
CA ASN A 70 -12.82 12.37 -1.44
C ASN A 70 -12.66 11.32 -0.31
N ARG A 71 -13.78 10.78 0.21
CA ARG A 71 -13.72 9.78 1.28
C ARG A 71 -13.07 8.44 0.87
N LYS A 72 -13.02 8.11 -0.42
CA LYS A 72 -12.74 6.75 -0.93
C LYS A 72 -11.54 6.68 -1.87
N TYR A 73 -11.27 7.74 -2.61
CA TYR A 73 -10.23 7.75 -3.65
C TYR A 73 -8.96 8.42 -3.15
N LEU A 74 -7.84 7.86 -3.58
CA LEU A 74 -6.51 8.40 -3.42
C LEU A 74 -5.96 8.77 -4.79
N GLU A 75 -5.42 9.98 -4.90
CA GLU A 75 -4.60 10.37 -6.03
C GLU A 75 -3.15 9.94 -5.75
N GLY A 76 -2.59 9.13 -6.64
CA GLY A 76 -1.19 8.73 -6.59
C GLY A 76 -0.50 8.97 -7.91
N PHE A 77 0.82 8.87 -7.93
CA PHE A 77 1.62 9.10 -9.15
C PHE A 77 1.28 8.12 -10.29
N TRP A 78 0.75 6.94 -10.00
CA TRP A 78 0.30 5.93 -10.96
C TRP A 78 -1.19 6.05 -11.33
N GLY A 79 -1.84 7.13 -10.90
CA GLY A 79 -3.25 7.42 -11.15
C GLY A 79 -4.12 7.29 -9.90
N THR A 80 -5.42 7.47 -10.10
CA THR A 80 -6.43 7.48 -9.04
C THR A 80 -7.00 6.09 -8.81
N TYR A 81 -7.08 5.67 -7.55
CA TYR A 81 -7.65 4.37 -7.15
C TYR A 81 -8.39 4.47 -5.81
N GLN A 82 -9.23 3.50 -5.51
CA GLN A 82 -9.97 3.43 -4.25
C GLN A 82 -9.17 2.70 -3.17
N LEU A 83 -9.35 3.10 -1.91
CA LEU A 83 -8.68 2.45 -0.78
C LEU A 83 -9.02 0.97 -0.64
N LYS A 84 -10.24 0.57 -1.01
CA LYS A 84 -10.65 -0.83 -1.06
C LYS A 84 -9.90 -1.67 -2.10
N GLU A 85 -9.13 -1.06 -3.00
CA GLU A 85 -8.31 -1.79 -3.98
C GLU A 85 -7.00 -2.31 -3.39
N ILE A 86 -6.58 -1.76 -2.24
CA ILE A 86 -5.34 -2.14 -1.57
C ILE A 86 -5.50 -3.56 -1.01
N GLU A 87 -4.72 -4.49 -1.53
CA GLU A 87 -4.63 -5.85 -1.01
C GLU A 87 -3.76 -5.87 0.24
N TYR A 88 -2.55 -5.32 0.15
CA TYR A 88 -1.67 -5.09 1.28
C TYR A 88 -0.70 -3.94 1.02
N ILE A 89 -0.16 -3.40 2.10
CA ILE A 89 1.01 -2.52 2.12
C ILE A 89 2.19 -3.32 2.66
N PHE A 90 3.31 -3.26 1.97
CA PHE A 90 4.56 -3.88 2.39
C PHE A 90 5.61 -2.82 2.68
N ILE A 91 6.22 -2.88 3.85
CA ILE A 91 7.28 -1.99 4.29
C ILE A 91 8.51 -2.86 4.53
N PRO A 92 9.49 -2.87 3.61
CA PRO A 92 10.64 -3.75 3.74
C PRO A 92 11.47 -3.42 4.99
N SER A 93 12.23 -4.37 5.52
CA SER A 93 13.19 -4.10 6.60
C SER A 93 14.38 -3.28 6.11
N LEU A 94 14.68 -3.35 4.80
CA LEU A 94 15.78 -2.65 4.14
C LEU A 94 15.24 -1.72 3.06
N ARG A 95 15.71 -0.47 3.06
CA ARG A 95 15.53 0.48 1.97
C ARG A 95 16.76 0.46 1.07
N ILE A 96 16.55 0.25 -0.23
CA ILE A 96 17.63 0.16 -1.22
C ILE A 96 17.58 1.37 -2.14
N TYR A 97 18.62 2.19 -2.12
CA TYR A 97 18.79 3.32 -3.03
C TYR A 97 19.69 2.90 -4.18
N LYS A 98 19.11 2.82 -5.38
CA LYS A 98 19.88 2.74 -6.62
C LYS A 98 20.69 4.02 -6.77
N ARG A 99 21.98 3.88 -7.07
CA ARG A 99 22.89 5.00 -7.26
C ARG A 99 23.51 4.88 -8.64
N THR A 100 23.46 5.95 -9.41
CA THR A 100 24.08 6.04 -10.72
C THR A 100 24.94 7.29 -10.77
N ASN A 101 26.12 7.20 -11.36
CA ASN A 101 26.94 8.36 -11.70
C ASN A 101 27.19 8.36 -13.20
N ARG A 102 26.57 9.31 -13.91
CA ARG A 102 26.51 9.31 -15.38
C ARG A 102 25.96 7.96 -15.87
N ASN A 103 26.80 7.15 -16.52
CA ASN A 103 26.44 5.83 -17.07
C ASN A 103 26.87 4.66 -16.18
N GLU A 104 27.52 4.92 -15.03
CA GLU A 104 27.96 3.87 -14.11
C GLU A 104 26.91 3.58 -13.05
N ILE A 105 26.56 2.30 -12.91
CA ILE A 105 25.73 1.80 -11.81
C ILE A 105 26.64 1.61 -10.59
N LEU A 106 26.46 2.46 -9.58
CA LEU A 106 27.20 2.37 -8.33
C LEU A 106 26.59 1.31 -7.42
N LYS A 107 27.38 0.84 -6.44
CA LYS A 107 26.88 -0.02 -5.37
C LYS A 107 25.68 0.65 -4.68
N PRO A 108 24.52 -0.03 -4.59
CA PRO A 108 23.35 0.52 -3.92
C PRO A 108 23.65 0.89 -2.47
N LYS A 109 23.07 2.01 -2.00
CA LYS A 109 23.06 2.32 -0.58
C LYS A 109 21.92 1.52 0.06
N ILE A 110 22.17 0.85 1.17
CA ILE A 110 21.18 0.08 1.90
C ILE A 110 21.04 0.71 3.30
N GLU A 111 19.81 0.97 3.72
CA GLU A 111 19.50 1.51 5.04
C GLU A 111 18.46 0.63 5.72
N ASN A 112 18.64 0.39 7.02
CA ASN A 112 17.64 -0.31 7.83
C ASN A 112 16.44 0.61 8.09
N GLN A 113 15.24 0.05 8.00
CA GLN A 113 13.99 0.70 8.39
C GLN A 113 13.67 0.28 9.84
N ASP A 114 13.25 1.22 10.69
CA ASP A 114 12.94 0.96 12.10
C ASP A 114 11.59 0.25 12.27
N ILE A 115 11.63 -1.07 12.05
CA ILE A 115 10.48 -1.96 12.12
C ILE A 115 9.85 -1.98 13.51
N ASP A 116 10.65 -1.85 14.58
CA ASP A 116 10.14 -1.85 15.94
C ASP A 116 9.28 -0.60 16.22
N LYS A 117 9.72 0.58 15.76
CA LYS A 117 8.91 1.80 15.86
C LYS A 117 7.66 1.73 14.98
N LEU A 118 7.74 1.12 13.80
CA LEU A 118 6.57 0.85 12.98
C LEU A 118 5.59 -0.08 13.71
N LYS A 119 6.06 -1.17 14.31
CA LYS A 119 5.24 -2.12 15.06
C LYS A 119 4.52 -1.46 16.23
N LYS A 120 5.23 -0.68 17.06
CA LYS A 120 4.62 0.14 18.13
C LYS A 120 3.55 1.09 17.58
N CYS A 121 3.78 1.63 16.39
CA CYS A 121 2.81 2.46 15.65
C CYS A 121 1.67 1.64 15.02
N LEU A 122 1.73 0.32 14.90
CA LEU A 122 0.58 -0.50 14.45
C LEU A 122 -0.23 -1.00 15.65
N ASP A 123 0.44 -1.32 16.77
CA ASP A 123 -0.18 -1.91 17.96
C ASP A 123 -1.03 -0.93 18.79
N THR A 124 -0.86 0.37 18.60
CA THR A 124 -1.59 1.39 19.37
C THR A 124 -2.98 1.72 18.78
N GLY A 125 -4.02 1.90 19.60
CA GLY A 125 -5.33 2.33 19.12
C GLY A 125 -6.12 1.25 18.36
N LYS A 126 -6.53 1.51 17.11
CA LYS A 126 -7.38 0.55 16.36
C LYS A 126 -6.59 -0.68 15.94
N LYS A 127 -7.15 -1.88 16.13
CA LYS A 127 -6.56 -3.15 15.69
C LYS A 127 -6.32 -3.15 14.17
N ILE A 128 -5.06 -3.22 13.75
CA ILE A 128 -4.65 -3.37 12.35
C ILE A 128 -4.14 -4.79 12.16
N GLU A 129 -4.54 -5.47 11.08
CA GLU A 129 -4.01 -6.79 10.77
C GLU A 129 -2.71 -6.65 9.98
N TYR A 130 -1.63 -7.19 10.54
CA TYR A 130 -0.30 -7.11 9.96
C TYR A 130 0.56 -8.31 10.41
N ASP A 131 1.56 -8.64 9.60
CA ASP A 131 2.60 -9.61 9.94
C ASP A 131 3.98 -8.97 9.84
N VAL A 132 4.88 -9.40 10.72
CA VAL A 132 6.31 -9.07 10.66
C VAL A 132 7.06 -10.30 10.18
N THR A 133 7.88 -10.12 9.16
CA THR A 133 8.77 -11.14 8.60
C THR A 133 10.19 -10.60 8.56
N GLU A 134 11.18 -11.45 8.27
CA GLU A 134 12.55 -11.02 8.04
C GLU A 134 12.67 -9.98 6.92
N LYS A 135 11.78 -10.07 5.92
CA LYS A 135 11.73 -9.13 4.78
C LYS A 135 11.14 -7.78 5.15
N GLY A 136 10.41 -7.66 6.26
CA GLY A 136 9.70 -6.45 6.66
C GLY A 136 8.27 -6.71 7.10
N VAL A 137 7.45 -5.67 7.07
CA VAL A 137 6.08 -5.66 7.61
C VAL A 137 5.06 -5.66 6.48
N PHE A 138 4.09 -6.55 6.57
CA PHE A 138 2.92 -6.57 5.70
C PHE A 138 1.70 -6.11 6.47
N ILE A 139 0.99 -5.10 5.99
CA ILE A 139 -0.26 -4.60 6.54
C ILE A 139 -1.38 -4.96 5.58
N TYR A 140 -2.35 -5.75 6.03
CA TYR A 140 -3.33 -6.40 5.16
C TYR A 140 -4.62 -5.61 5.02
N GLY A 141 -5.07 -5.42 3.79
CA GLY A 141 -6.42 -4.95 3.45
C GLY A 141 -7.46 -6.06 3.48
N TYR A 142 -7.03 -7.28 3.16
CA TYR A 142 -7.86 -8.47 3.03
C TYR A 142 -7.18 -9.69 3.65
N GLU A 143 -7.98 -10.68 4.01
CA GLU A 143 -7.51 -11.98 4.44
C GLU A 143 -6.64 -12.65 3.36
N LYS A 144 -5.55 -13.30 3.79
CA LYS A 144 -4.68 -14.04 2.88
C LYS A 144 -5.49 -15.17 2.25
N LYS A 145 -5.31 -15.38 0.95
CA LYS A 145 -5.74 -16.66 0.37
C LYS A 145 -4.88 -17.75 0.98
N VAL A 146 -5.51 -18.65 1.72
CA VAL A 146 -4.95 -19.97 1.99
C VAL A 146 -5.26 -20.77 0.74
N ASP A 147 -4.27 -20.93 -0.14
CA ASP A 147 -4.41 -21.86 -1.25
C ASP A 147 -4.36 -23.27 -0.63
N PHE A 148 -5.49 -23.99 -0.69
CA PHE A 148 -5.60 -25.40 -0.29
C PHE A 148 -5.19 -26.31 -1.45
#